data_AF-A0A5P5ZPI8-F1
#
_entry.id   AF-A0A5P5ZPI8-F1
#
_cell.length_a   1.000
_cell.length_b   1.000
_cell.length_c   1.000
_cell.angle_alpha   90.00
_cell.angle_beta   90.00
_cell.angle_gamma   90.00
#
_symmetry.space_group_name_H-M   'P 1'
#
loop_
_entity.id
_entity.type
_entity.pdbx_description
1 polymer ?
#
loop_
_entity_poly.entity_id
_entity_poly.type
_entity_poly.pdbx_seq_one_letter_code
_entity_poly.pdbx_strand_id
1 'polypeptide(L)'
;MAIFIISNREISQVKEGNKTLSKFCFESQTGTSSFRIAKYLGYQPPSAEGMHKKEYKKLLKTHSDSAHEILSDYFDYDYLPVKEVLLELKHKGKASPDKLNRLRGSQRMFYEFYSSMLETSAGKRGDLLVFIHGYSYTFSDELEAIETLKRQYIDNPDSPVQNLLLLSWPGSKSLFPYTYIDDKRNSIDAGMVFYKMMLKYNEFIKQVLADPELDFCGQRIHLMAHSMGNRLLRSALICMKSSSIMKVLDQVMLLNSDISVNSFDKEDESLYKLTKLANRISVYIHKSDDVLSISTLSKNILSPRLGKYGPAGINNLPDNVVIVDCSHTKNDLGSKLHDIADHWGYLTSTEVQRDILATLRGEHEELIAHRNIHKKHDRYFRIGESQA
;
A
#
# COMPACT_ATOMS: atom_id res chain seq x y z
N MET A 1 -14.42 -9.63 -3.75
CA MET A 1 -13.27 -9.19 -2.95
C MET A 1 -12.03 -9.95 -3.37
N ALA A 2 -11.01 -9.23 -3.81
CA ALA A 2 -9.69 -9.75 -4.13
C ALA A 2 -8.66 -9.13 -3.18
N ILE A 3 -7.84 -9.97 -2.53
CA ILE A 3 -6.73 -9.54 -1.68
C ILE A 3 -5.45 -10.24 -2.16
N PHE A 4 -4.45 -9.44 -2.53
CA PHE A 4 -3.18 -9.94 -3.04
C PHE A 4 -1.99 -9.29 -2.32
N ILE A 5 -0.89 -10.04 -2.27
CA ILE A 5 0.41 -9.60 -1.78
C ILE A 5 1.37 -9.65 -2.94
N ILE A 6 2.08 -8.56 -3.20
CA ILE A 6 3.27 -8.57 -4.05
C ILE A 6 4.46 -8.36 -3.14
N SER A 7 5.41 -9.27 -3.15
CA SER A 7 6.60 -9.16 -2.30
C SER A 7 7.87 -9.50 -3.05
N ASN A 8 8.94 -8.75 -2.82
CA ASN A 8 10.28 -9.12 -3.27
C ASN A 8 11.09 -9.89 -2.20
N ARG A 9 10.45 -10.32 -1.09
CA ARG A 9 11.07 -11.21 -0.10
C ARG A 9 11.54 -12.51 -0.73
N GLU A 10 12.54 -13.11 -0.11
CA GLU A 10 12.95 -14.47 -0.43
C GLU A 10 11.80 -15.47 -0.21
N ILE A 11 11.85 -16.58 -0.94
CA ILE A 11 10.91 -17.69 -0.79
C ILE A 11 11.64 -18.92 -0.26
N SER A 12 10.96 -19.68 0.58
CA SER A 12 11.38 -21.01 1.02
C SER A 12 10.48 -22.08 0.41
N GLN A 13 11.03 -23.28 0.23
CA GLN A 13 10.26 -24.45 -0.21
C GLN A 13 9.85 -25.28 1.01
N VAL A 14 8.55 -25.54 1.13
CA VAL A 14 7.97 -26.36 2.21
C VAL A 14 7.33 -27.60 1.58
N LYS A 15 7.62 -28.77 2.13
CA LYS A 15 6.99 -30.03 1.70
C LYS A 15 5.67 -30.24 2.44
N GLU A 16 4.59 -30.39 1.71
CA GLU A 16 3.28 -30.80 2.22
C GLU A 16 2.83 -32.07 1.50
N GLY A 17 2.99 -33.22 2.16
CA GLY A 17 2.82 -34.53 1.54
C GLY A 17 3.76 -34.71 0.34
N ASN A 18 3.18 -34.97 -0.84
CA ASN A 18 3.92 -35.13 -2.09
C ASN A 18 4.13 -33.82 -2.88
N LYS A 19 3.66 -32.67 -2.36
CA LYS A 19 3.79 -31.36 -3.01
C LYS A 19 4.90 -30.53 -2.37
N THR A 20 5.61 -29.78 -3.18
CA THR A 20 6.55 -28.75 -2.73
C THR A 20 5.91 -27.38 -2.99
N LEU A 21 5.68 -26.61 -1.93
CA LEU A 21 5.05 -25.31 -1.99
C LEU A 21 6.08 -24.20 -1.71
N SER A 22 5.96 -23.10 -2.45
CA SER A 22 6.74 -21.88 -2.19
C SER A 22 6.02 -21.01 -1.17
N LYS A 23 6.75 -20.54 -0.16
CA LYS A 23 6.25 -19.66 0.91
C LYS A 23 7.18 -18.48 1.11
N PHE A 24 6.66 -17.30 1.44
CA PHE A 24 7.50 -16.16 1.78
C PHE A 24 8.33 -16.43 3.04
N CYS A 25 9.61 -16.10 2.99
CA CYS A 25 10.51 -16.28 4.12
C CYS A 25 10.12 -15.36 5.28
N PHE A 26 9.83 -15.98 6.43
CA PHE A 26 9.31 -15.32 7.64
C PHE A 26 10.19 -14.18 8.18
N GLU A 27 11.52 -14.38 8.20
CA GLU A 27 12.51 -13.41 8.74
C GLU A 27 13.47 -12.91 7.64
N SER A 28 13.03 -12.85 6.38
CA SER A 28 13.88 -12.39 5.28
C SER A 28 14.35 -10.96 5.51
N GLN A 29 15.67 -10.77 5.56
CA GLN A 29 16.33 -9.47 5.78
C GLN A 29 16.77 -8.82 4.46
N THR A 30 16.59 -9.50 3.32
CA THR A 30 17.08 -9.10 2.01
C THR A 30 16.04 -9.33 0.93
N GLY A 31 16.02 -8.44 -0.06
CA GLY A 31 15.13 -8.54 -1.20
C GLY A 31 15.77 -9.28 -2.36
N THR A 32 14.93 -9.90 -3.19
CA THR A 32 15.32 -10.43 -4.49
C THR A 32 15.14 -9.36 -5.57
N SER A 33 15.76 -9.57 -6.74
CA SER A 33 15.68 -8.67 -7.90
C SER A 33 14.36 -8.77 -8.69
N SER A 34 13.42 -9.55 -8.16
CA SER A 34 12.13 -9.92 -8.73
C SER A 34 11.09 -9.90 -7.61
N PHE A 35 9.81 -9.96 -7.95
CA PHE A 35 8.74 -10.11 -6.95
C PHE A 35 8.04 -11.45 -7.12
N ARG A 36 7.24 -11.83 -6.13
CA ARG A 36 6.24 -12.89 -6.23
C ARG A 36 4.89 -12.28 -5.91
N ILE A 37 3.87 -12.86 -6.52
CA ILE A 37 2.48 -12.49 -6.29
C ILE A 37 1.86 -13.64 -5.51
N ALA A 38 1.18 -13.34 -4.43
CA ALA A 38 0.42 -14.31 -3.67
C ALA A 38 -1.02 -13.86 -3.49
N LYS A 39 -1.95 -14.81 -3.58
CA LYS A 39 -3.32 -14.62 -3.17
C LYS A 39 -3.41 -14.79 -1.67
N TYR A 40 -4.06 -13.86 -0.99
CA TYR A 40 -4.33 -13.96 0.44
C TYR A 40 -5.53 -14.86 0.70
N LEU A 41 -5.41 -15.75 1.69
CA LEU A 41 -6.41 -16.77 2.03
C LEU A 41 -7.06 -16.55 3.41
N GLY A 42 -6.53 -15.63 4.22
CA GLY A 42 -6.98 -15.37 5.59
C GLY A 42 -5.92 -15.74 6.62
N TYR A 43 -5.87 -14.99 7.73
CA TYR A 43 -4.85 -15.16 8.77
C TYR A 43 -5.47 -15.00 10.15
N GLN A 44 -5.17 -15.96 11.02
CA GLN A 44 -5.45 -15.86 12.45
C GLN A 44 -4.16 -16.21 13.20
N PRO A 45 -3.53 -15.23 13.89
CA PRO A 45 -2.33 -15.52 14.65
C PRO A 45 -2.67 -16.42 15.86
N PRO A 46 -1.77 -17.34 16.24
CA PRO A 46 -1.98 -18.16 17.44
C PRO A 46 -2.00 -17.29 18.70
N SER A 47 -2.75 -17.70 19.73
CA SER A 47 -2.66 -17.07 21.06
C SER A 47 -1.25 -17.23 21.62
N ALA A 48 -0.70 -16.25 22.33
CA ALA A 48 0.62 -16.37 22.96
C ALA A 48 0.56 -16.91 24.40
N GLU A 49 -0.65 -17.08 24.96
CA GLU A 49 -0.83 -17.39 26.39
C GLU A 49 -0.26 -18.76 26.75
N GLY A 50 0.59 -18.78 27.78
CA GLY A 50 1.17 -20.01 28.35
C GLY A 50 2.20 -20.73 27.47
N MET A 51 2.53 -20.21 26.28
CA MET A 51 3.42 -20.91 25.34
C MET A 51 4.88 -20.47 25.40
N HIS A 52 5.78 -21.44 25.19
CA HIS A 52 7.21 -21.18 25.09
C HIS A 52 7.56 -20.47 23.77
N LYS A 53 8.48 -19.49 23.81
CA LYS A 53 8.83 -18.62 22.67
C LYS A 53 9.17 -19.36 21.37
N LYS A 54 9.89 -20.48 21.46
CA LYS A 54 10.25 -21.30 20.27
C LYS A 54 9.03 -21.98 19.63
N GLU A 55 8.12 -22.46 20.47
CA GLU A 55 6.89 -23.12 20.04
C GLU A 55 5.94 -22.12 19.39
N TYR A 56 5.75 -20.96 20.05
CA TYR A 56 4.99 -19.84 19.50
C TYR A 56 5.51 -19.41 18.12
N LYS A 57 6.83 -19.22 17.97
CA LYS A 57 7.42 -18.89 16.66
C LYS A 57 7.15 -19.94 15.58
N LYS A 58 7.20 -21.23 15.95
CA LYS A 58 6.90 -22.33 15.01
C LYS A 58 5.44 -22.29 14.55
N LEU A 59 4.50 -22.14 15.49
CA LEU A 59 3.08 -22.02 15.18
C LEU A 59 2.80 -20.77 14.35
N LEU A 60 3.40 -19.64 14.69
CA LEU A 60 3.25 -18.39 13.95
C LEU A 60 3.68 -18.54 12.49
N LYS A 61 4.81 -19.24 12.25
CA LYS A 61 5.26 -19.59 10.91
C LYS A 61 4.23 -20.46 10.19
N THR A 62 3.74 -21.54 10.81
CA THR A 62 2.75 -22.44 10.20
C THR A 62 1.47 -21.69 9.78
N HIS A 63 0.92 -20.84 10.66
CA HIS A 63 -0.26 -20.04 10.34
C HIS A 63 0.02 -19.03 9.21
N SER A 64 1.23 -18.48 9.15
CA SER A 64 1.63 -17.54 8.09
C SER A 64 1.77 -18.25 6.74
N ASP A 65 2.32 -19.46 6.74
CA ASP A 65 2.47 -20.28 5.54
C ASP A 65 1.09 -20.66 4.97
N SER A 66 0.09 -20.95 5.81
CA SER A 66 -1.27 -21.25 5.35
C SER A 66 -2.07 -20.02 4.88
N ALA A 67 -1.64 -18.81 5.22
CA ALA A 67 -2.41 -17.59 4.96
C ALA A 67 -2.36 -17.08 3.52
N HIS A 68 -1.54 -17.71 2.67
CA HIS A 68 -1.34 -17.25 1.30
C HIS A 68 -0.96 -18.40 0.35
N GLU A 69 -1.26 -18.18 -0.93
CA GLU A 69 -0.83 -19.02 -2.03
C GLU A 69 0.00 -18.22 -3.01
N ILE A 70 1.29 -18.55 -3.16
CA ILE A 70 2.15 -17.93 -4.17
C ILE A 70 1.72 -18.43 -5.56
N LEU A 71 1.35 -17.49 -6.42
CA LEU A 71 1.02 -17.77 -7.81
C LEU A 71 2.32 -17.92 -8.60
N SER A 72 2.41 -18.97 -9.42
CA SER A 72 3.51 -19.09 -10.38
C SER A 72 3.45 -17.91 -11.35
N ASP A 73 4.55 -17.20 -11.56
CA ASP A 73 4.65 -16.09 -12.53
C ASP A 73 5.91 -16.30 -13.38
N TYR A 74 5.78 -16.21 -14.70
CA TYR A 74 6.90 -16.26 -15.64
C TYR A 74 7.46 -14.89 -15.97
N PHE A 75 6.96 -13.82 -15.34
CA PHE A 75 7.31 -12.44 -15.65
C PHE A 75 7.03 -12.06 -17.11
N ASP A 76 5.94 -12.59 -17.68
CA ASP A 76 5.45 -12.18 -19.00
C ASP A 76 4.72 -10.82 -18.96
N TYR A 77 4.56 -10.19 -20.12
CA TYR A 77 3.79 -8.96 -20.33
C TYR A 77 2.61 -9.20 -21.28
N ASP A 78 2.24 -10.47 -21.47
CA ASP A 78 1.12 -10.87 -22.32
C ASP A 78 -0.16 -10.99 -21.49
N TYR A 79 -1.11 -10.12 -21.77
CA TYR A 79 -2.42 -10.07 -21.12
C TYR A 79 -3.56 -10.44 -22.08
N LEU A 80 -3.26 -10.90 -23.30
CA LEU A 80 -4.27 -11.44 -24.22
C LEU A 80 -5.04 -12.64 -23.63
N PRO A 81 -4.43 -13.55 -22.85
CA PRO A 81 -5.20 -14.61 -22.18
C PRO A 81 -6.24 -14.06 -21.19
N VAL A 82 -5.93 -12.95 -20.50
CA VAL A 82 -6.89 -12.30 -19.60
C VAL A 82 -8.04 -11.70 -20.39
N LYS A 83 -7.72 -10.98 -21.47
CA LYS A 83 -8.72 -10.41 -22.38
C LYS A 83 -9.67 -11.49 -22.92
N GLU A 84 -9.14 -12.62 -23.38
CA GLU A 84 -9.93 -13.74 -23.91
C GLU A 84 -10.94 -14.26 -22.87
N VAL A 85 -10.49 -14.43 -21.62
CA VAL A 85 -11.35 -14.88 -20.52
C VAL A 85 -12.45 -13.85 -20.21
N LEU A 86 -12.12 -12.56 -20.21
CA LEU A 86 -13.09 -11.49 -19.92
C LEU A 86 -14.14 -11.33 -21.02
N LEU A 87 -13.75 -11.39 -22.30
CA LEU A 87 -14.69 -11.36 -23.42
C LEU A 87 -15.59 -12.59 -23.40
N GLU A 88 -15.06 -13.77 -23.09
CA GLU A 88 -15.86 -14.97 -22.96
C GLU A 88 -16.90 -14.87 -21.81
N LEU A 89 -16.50 -14.30 -20.66
CA LEU A 89 -17.43 -13.98 -19.57
C LEU A 89 -18.52 -13.02 -20.02
N LYS A 90 -18.18 -11.94 -20.71
CA LYS A 90 -19.13 -10.95 -21.19
C LYS A 90 -20.14 -11.54 -22.19
N HIS A 91 -19.66 -12.29 -23.17
CA HIS A 91 -20.51 -12.83 -24.25
C HIS A 91 -21.33 -14.05 -23.83
N LYS A 92 -20.80 -14.90 -22.93
CA LYS A 92 -21.43 -16.19 -22.57
C LYS A 92 -21.96 -16.25 -21.14
N GLY A 93 -21.71 -15.24 -20.32
CA GLY A 93 -22.01 -15.23 -18.88
C GLY A 93 -21.12 -16.17 -18.05
N LYS A 94 -20.15 -16.85 -18.66
CA LYS A 94 -19.20 -17.75 -17.98
C LYS A 94 -17.91 -17.91 -18.79
N ALA A 95 -16.77 -17.97 -18.09
CA ALA A 95 -15.49 -18.36 -18.68
C ALA A 95 -15.29 -19.88 -18.60
N SER A 96 -14.52 -20.43 -19.55
CA SER A 96 -14.03 -21.80 -19.45
C SER A 96 -13.13 -21.98 -18.21
N PRO A 97 -13.38 -22.98 -17.34
CA PRO A 97 -12.53 -23.28 -16.20
C PRO A 97 -11.07 -23.54 -16.60
N ASP A 98 -10.84 -24.19 -17.73
CA ASP A 98 -9.49 -24.50 -18.22
C ASP A 98 -8.71 -23.24 -18.57
N LYS A 99 -9.34 -22.25 -19.21
CA LYS A 99 -8.69 -20.98 -19.53
C LYS A 99 -8.41 -20.17 -18.27
N LEU A 100 -9.38 -20.14 -17.35
CA LEU A 100 -9.26 -19.45 -16.09
C LEU A 100 -8.13 -20.02 -15.21
N ASN A 101 -7.95 -21.36 -15.22
CA ASN A 101 -6.90 -22.06 -14.49
C ASN A 101 -5.51 -21.92 -15.13
N ARG A 102 -5.43 -21.46 -16.40
CA ARG A 102 -4.15 -21.15 -17.07
C ARG A 102 -3.61 -19.78 -16.71
N LEU A 103 -4.45 -18.85 -16.24
CA LEU A 103 -4.01 -17.54 -15.80
C LEU A 103 -3.06 -17.68 -14.61
N ARG A 104 -1.91 -17.02 -14.69
CA ARG A 104 -0.80 -17.14 -13.74
C ARG A 104 -0.34 -15.77 -13.25
N GLY A 105 0.29 -15.72 -12.08
CA GLY A 105 0.89 -14.51 -11.52
C GLY A 105 0.05 -13.24 -11.72
N SER A 106 0.61 -12.26 -12.43
CA SER A 106 -0.06 -10.99 -12.69
C SER A 106 -1.32 -11.09 -13.55
N GLN A 107 -1.41 -12.08 -14.46
CA GLN A 107 -2.61 -12.28 -15.28
C GLN A 107 -3.81 -12.64 -14.39
N ARG A 108 -3.60 -13.59 -13.47
CA ARG A 108 -4.65 -14.03 -12.53
C ARG A 108 -5.04 -12.89 -11.59
N MET A 109 -4.07 -12.16 -11.07
CA MET A 109 -4.30 -11.03 -10.18
C MET A 109 -5.11 -9.92 -10.86
N PHE A 110 -4.73 -9.48 -12.06
CA PHE A 110 -5.47 -8.44 -12.78
C PHE A 110 -6.87 -8.91 -13.20
N TYR A 111 -7.02 -10.16 -13.62
CA TYR A 111 -8.33 -10.75 -13.88
C TYR A 111 -9.24 -10.68 -12.64
N GLU A 112 -8.76 -11.11 -11.47
CA GLU A 112 -9.58 -11.14 -10.25
C GLU A 112 -9.90 -9.73 -9.74
N PHE A 113 -8.96 -8.78 -9.82
CA PHE A 113 -9.25 -7.38 -9.48
C PHE A 113 -10.29 -6.79 -10.42
N TYR A 114 -10.10 -6.89 -11.74
CA TYR A 114 -11.03 -6.35 -12.71
C TYR A 114 -12.42 -6.98 -12.58
N SER A 115 -12.52 -8.30 -12.43
CA SER A 115 -13.80 -8.99 -12.25
C SER A 115 -14.50 -8.56 -10.97
N SER A 116 -13.77 -8.50 -9.84
CA SER A 116 -14.29 -8.04 -8.55
C SER A 116 -14.78 -6.58 -8.60
N MET A 117 -14.03 -5.71 -9.30
CA MET A 117 -14.41 -4.29 -9.50
C MET A 117 -15.62 -4.15 -10.43
N LEU A 118 -15.75 -5.00 -11.44
CA LEU A 118 -16.88 -4.98 -12.37
C LEU A 118 -18.17 -5.47 -11.70
N GLU A 119 -18.11 -6.54 -10.91
CA GLU A 119 -19.26 -7.09 -10.17
C GLU A 119 -19.92 -6.05 -9.24
N THR A 120 -19.14 -5.10 -8.71
CA THR A 120 -19.64 -4.09 -7.76
C THR A 120 -19.86 -2.70 -8.36
N SER A 121 -19.67 -2.58 -9.68
CA SER A 121 -20.01 -1.35 -10.43
C SER A 121 -21.47 -0.90 -10.26
N ALA A 122 -22.38 -1.82 -9.90
CA ALA A 122 -23.80 -1.54 -9.62
C ALA A 122 -24.11 -1.03 -8.20
N GLY A 123 -23.12 -0.93 -7.30
CA GLY A 123 -23.34 -0.44 -5.94
C GLY A 123 -22.07 0.06 -5.26
N LYS A 124 -21.77 1.36 -5.43
CA LYS A 124 -20.79 2.31 -4.80
C LYS A 124 -19.48 1.81 -4.11
N ARG A 125 -19.24 0.52 -3.89
CA ARG A 125 -18.12 -0.05 -3.15
C ARG A 125 -17.45 -1.11 -4.01
N GLY A 126 -16.31 -0.78 -4.58
CA GLY A 126 -15.51 -1.71 -5.38
C GLY A 126 -14.06 -1.30 -5.52
N ASP A 127 -13.65 -0.21 -4.86
CA ASP A 127 -12.35 0.40 -5.07
C ASP A 127 -11.22 -0.53 -4.62
N LEU A 128 -10.06 -0.37 -5.26
CA LEU A 128 -8.82 -1.05 -4.90
C LEU A 128 -7.96 -0.13 -4.04
N LEU A 129 -7.59 -0.59 -2.85
CA LEU A 129 -6.55 0.04 -2.05
C LEU A 129 -5.21 -0.67 -2.26
N VAL A 130 -4.21 0.07 -2.72
CA VAL A 130 -2.81 -0.36 -2.73
C VAL A 130 -2.15 0.16 -1.46
N PHE A 131 -1.62 -0.73 -0.63
CA PHE A 131 -0.96 -0.36 0.63
C PHE A 131 0.52 -0.73 0.63
N ILE A 132 1.38 0.19 1.06
CA ILE A 132 2.83 0.01 1.21
C ILE A 132 3.19 0.18 2.68
N HIS A 133 3.65 -0.90 3.32
CA HIS A 133 3.96 -0.88 4.75
C HIS A 133 5.26 -0.10 5.06
N GLY A 134 5.39 0.28 6.33
CA GLY A 134 6.54 0.98 6.89
C GLY A 134 7.66 0.07 7.39
N TYR A 135 8.50 0.61 8.27
CA TYR A 135 9.69 -0.01 8.84
C TYR A 135 9.39 -1.20 9.77
N SER A 136 10.31 -2.18 9.82
CA SER A 136 10.35 -3.29 10.78
C SER A 136 9.15 -4.24 10.77
N TYR A 137 8.78 -4.69 9.57
CA TYR A 137 7.77 -5.74 9.38
C TYR A 137 8.43 -7.11 9.20
N THR A 138 8.05 -8.08 10.02
CA THR A 138 8.17 -9.51 9.66
C THR A 138 7.00 -9.89 8.76
N PHE A 139 7.05 -11.07 8.13
CA PHE A 139 5.94 -11.51 7.29
C PHE A 139 4.62 -11.70 8.08
N SER A 140 4.66 -12.12 9.36
CA SER A 140 3.43 -12.14 10.18
C SER A 140 2.86 -10.74 10.42
N ASP A 141 3.72 -9.74 10.64
CA ASP A 141 3.24 -8.36 10.85
C ASP A 141 2.52 -7.83 9.59
N GLU A 142 2.97 -8.25 8.40
CA GLU A 142 2.30 -7.93 7.15
C GLU A 142 0.90 -8.56 7.06
N LEU A 143 0.76 -9.82 7.48
CA LEU A 143 -0.54 -10.50 7.52
C LEU A 143 -1.47 -9.88 8.57
N GLU A 144 -0.96 -9.49 9.74
CA GLU A 144 -1.72 -8.74 10.74
C GLU A 144 -2.16 -7.36 10.23
N ALA A 145 -1.30 -6.69 9.45
CA ALA A 145 -1.66 -5.45 8.78
C ALA A 145 -2.74 -5.65 7.73
N ILE A 146 -2.68 -6.72 6.92
CA ILE A 146 -3.76 -7.07 5.98
C ILE A 146 -5.09 -7.23 6.72
N GLU A 147 -5.11 -7.98 7.83
CA GLU A 147 -6.30 -8.17 8.64
C GLU A 147 -6.83 -6.86 9.23
N THR A 148 -5.94 -5.98 9.67
CA THR A 148 -6.30 -4.66 10.20
C THR A 148 -6.89 -3.76 9.11
N LEU A 149 -6.24 -3.66 7.96
CA LEU A 149 -6.70 -2.89 6.80
C LEU A 149 -8.01 -3.45 6.24
N LYS A 150 -8.16 -4.78 6.21
CA LYS A 150 -9.40 -5.45 5.79
C LYS A 150 -10.55 -5.04 6.70
N ARG A 151 -10.38 -5.10 8.03
CA ARG A 151 -11.41 -4.66 8.98
C ARG A 151 -11.77 -3.17 8.80
N GLN A 152 -10.76 -2.32 8.64
CA GLN A 152 -10.95 -0.86 8.55
C GLN A 152 -11.61 -0.41 7.25
N TYR A 153 -11.24 -1.04 6.12
CA TYR A 153 -11.58 -0.52 4.79
C TYR A 153 -12.45 -1.46 3.95
N ILE A 154 -12.36 -2.78 4.13
CA ILE A 154 -13.18 -3.72 3.34
C ILE A 154 -14.44 -4.12 4.10
N ASP A 155 -14.32 -4.46 5.38
CA ASP A 155 -15.47 -4.86 6.20
C ASP A 155 -16.30 -3.64 6.66
N ASN A 156 -15.74 -2.43 6.57
CA ASN A 156 -16.42 -1.20 6.91
C ASN A 156 -17.39 -0.76 5.79
N PRO A 157 -18.72 -0.70 6.04
CA PRO A 157 -19.71 -0.34 5.02
C PRO A 157 -19.59 1.09 4.51
N ASP A 158 -18.99 2.01 5.28
CA ASP A 158 -18.81 3.41 4.90
C ASP A 158 -17.58 3.65 4.02
N SER A 159 -16.75 2.62 3.83
CA SER A 159 -15.57 2.65 2.97
C SER A 159 -15.93 2.22 1.54
N PRO A 160 -15.46 2.90 0.50
CA PRO A 160 -15.69 2.47 -0.88
C PRO A 160 -14.78 1.30 -1.31
N VAL A 161 -13.79 0.94 -0.48
CA VAL A 161 -12.81 -0.11 -0.77
C VAL A 161 -13.42 -1.49 -0.60
N GLN A 162 -13.10 -2.39 -1.52
CA GLN A 162 -13.47 -3.81 -1.44
C GLN A 162 -12.32 -4.75 -1.85
N ASN A 163 -11.24 -4.19 -2.38
CA ASN A 163 -10.07 -4.94 -2.85
C ASN A 163 -8.81 -4.35 -2.23
N LEU A 164 -7.81 -5.21 -1.94
CA LEU A 164 -6.57 -4.80 -1.30
C LEU A 164 -5.36 -5.42 -2.03
N LEU A 165 -4.35 -4.59 -2.28
CA LEU A 165 -3.05 -5.01 -2.78
C LEU A 165 -1.97 -4.55 -1.79
N LEU A 166 -1.33 -5.48 -1.11
CA LEU A 166 -0.17 -5.20 -0.26
C LEU A 166 1.11 -5.23 -1.08
N LEU A 167 1.87 -4.13 -1.10
CA LEU A 167 3.25 -4.11 -1.58
C LEU A 167 4.19 -4.34 -0.39
N SER A 168 4.68 -5.57 -0.30
CA SER A 168 5.54 -6.08 0.75
C SER A 168 7.01 -6.02 0.38
N TRP A 169 7.86 -5.57 1.30
CA TRP A 169 9.29 -5.51 1.14
C TRP A 169 9.99 -6.03 2.40
N PRO A 170 11.20 -6.60 2.28
CA PRO A 170 11.87 -7.22 3.42
C PRO A 170 12.27 -6.21 4.48
N GLY A 171 11.60 -6.30 5.63
CA GLY A 171 11.99 -5.68 6.88
C GLY A 171 12.47 -6.71 7.90
N SER A 172 13.26 -6.25 8.88
CA SER A 172 13.73 -7.07 10.01
C SER A 172 13.39 -6.43 11.36
N LYS A 173 13.09 -7.27 12.36
CA LYS A 173 13.00 -6.90 13.79
C LYS A 173 14.32 -7.23 14.49
N SER A 174 15.38 -6.55 14.08
CA SER A 174 16.75 -6.61 14.64
C SER A 174 17.12 -5.32 15.41
N LEU A 175 18.34 -5.24 15.96
CA LEU A 175 18.83 -4.14 16.80
C LEU A 175 18.94 -2.81 16.03
N PHE A 176 18.19 -1.81 16.49
CA PHE A 176 18.39 -0.41 16.11
C PHE A 176 19.81 0.06 16.51
N PRO A 177 20.55 0.84 15.70
CA PRO A 177 20.15 1.48 14.43
C PRO A 177 20.44 0.67 13.15
N TYR A 178 21.05 -0.52 13.26
CA TYR A 178 21.46 -1.30 12.09
C TYR A 178 20.28 -1.70 11.21
N THR A 179 19.20 -2.17 11.82
CA THR A 179 17.95 -2.48 11.11
C THR A 179 17.40 -1.31 10.33
N TYR A 180 17.50 -0.09 10.86
CA TYR A 180 16.98 1.09 10.16
C TYR A 180 17.75 1.36 8.85
N ILE A 181 19.07 1.15 8.87
CA ILE A 181 19.91 1.33 7.67
C ILE A 181 19.60 0.26 6.63
N ASP A 182 19.47 -0.99 7.06
CA ASP A 182 19.19 -2.13 6.17
C ASP A 182 17.77 -2.05 5.58
N ASP A 183 16.75 -1.80 6.40
CA ASP A 183 15.37 -1.61 5.95
C ASP A 183 15.25 -0.39 5.02
N LYS A 184 16.00 0.69 5.29
CA LYS A 184 16.06 1.85 4.38
C LYS A 184 16.60 1.44 3.02
N ARG A 185 17.65 0.62 2.96
CA ARG A 185 18.19 0.12 1.69
C ARG A 185 17.18 -0.80 1.00
N ASN A 186 16.61 -1.76 1.73
CA ASN A 186 15.63 -2.71 1.22
C ASN A 186 14.40 -2.03 0.63
N SER A 187 13.86 -1.01 1.30
CA SER A 187 12.71 -0.24 0.78
C SER A 187 13.05 0.47 -0.55
N ILE A 188 14.26 1.04 -0.68
CA ILE A 188 14.69 1.68 -1.92
C ILE A 188 14.86 0.64 -3.04
N ASP A 189 15.54 -0.48 -2.77
CA ASP A 189 15.79 -1.56 -3.73
C ASP A 189 14.46 -2.19 -4.18
N ALA A 190 13.52 -2.36 -3.25
CA ALA A 190 12.16 -2.82 -3.55
C ALA A 190 11.46 -1.88 -4.53
N GLY A 191 11.61 -0.56 -4.42
CA GLY A 191 10.98 0.39 -5.35
C GLY A 191 11.35 0.15 -6.81
N MET A 192 12.60 -0.21 -7.09
CA MET A 192 13.05 -0.58 -8.45
C MET A 192 12.38 -1.87 -8.94
N VAL A 193 12.15 -2.82 -8.05
CA VAL A 193 11.43 -4.07 -8.34
C VAL A 193 9.95 -3.80 -8.59
N PHE A 194 9.31 -2.97 -7.77
CA PHE A 194 7.90 -2.62 -7.88
C PHE A 194 7.58 -1.75 -9.10
N TYR A 195 8.54 -1.00 -9.63
CA TYR A 195 8.38 -0.35 -10.94
C TYR A 195 8.04 -1.36 -12.06
N LYS A 196 8.54 -2.60 -12.00
CA LYS A 196 8.17 -3.66 -12.96
C LYS A 196 6.68 -4.01 -12.91
N MET A 197 6.02 -3.86 -11.76
CA MET A 197 4.57 -4.05 -11.65
C MET A 197 3.81 -2.93 -12.36
N MET A 198 4.31 -1.69 -12.32
CA MET A 198 3.71 -0.58 -13.06
C MET A 198 3.81 -0.80 -14.58
N LEU A 199 4.92 -1.37 -15.06
CA LEU A 199 5.06 -1.77 -16.47
C LEU A 199 4.03 -2.83 -16.86
N LYS A 200 3.85 -3.85 -16.01
CA LYS A 200 2.82 -4.88 -16.19
C LYS A 200 1.40 -4.28 -16.23
N TYR A 201 1.10 -3.35 -15.33
CA TYR A 201 -0.19 -2.66 -15.32
C TYR A 201 -0.42 -1.83 -16.59
N ASN A 202 0.60 -1.13 -17.09
CA ASN A 202 0.51 -0.39 -18.36
C ASN A 202 0.18 -1.33 -19.54
N GLU A 203 0.80 -2.51 -19.60
CA GLU A 203 0.49 -3.49 -20.64
C GLU A 203 -0.91 -4.09 -20.47
N PHE A 204 -1.37 -4.30 -19.25
CA PHE A 204 -2.76 -4.69 -18.98
C PHE A 204 -3.76 -3.64 -19.47
N ILE A 205 -3.52 -2.34 -19.20
CA ILE A 205 -4.37 -1.26 -19.73
C ILE A 205 -4.40 -1.33 -21.27
N LYS A 206 -3.25 -1.37 -21.92
CA LYS A 206 -3.15 -1.34 -23.39
C LYS A 206 -3.79 -2.54 -24.06
N GLN A 207 -3.60 -3.74 -23.53
CA GLN A 207 -4.03 -4.97 -24.18
C GLN A 207 -5.47 -5.33 -23.81
N VAL A 208 -5.91 -5.02 -22.59
CA VAL A 208 -7.21 -5.41 -22.06
C VAL A 208 -8.16 -4.22 -22.02
N LEU A 209 -7.84 -3.18 -21.24
CA LEU A 209 -8.79 -2.08 -20.99
C LEU A 209 -8.99 -1.13 -22.18
N ALA A 210 -8.11 -1.18 -23.18
CA ALA A 210 -8.29 -0.44 -24.44
C ALA A 210 -9.30 -1.11 -25.39
N ASP A 211 -9.78 -2.31 -25.08
CA ASP A 211 -10.80 -2.98 -25.90
C ASP A 211 -12.19 -2.37 -25.64
N PRO A 212 -12.87 -1.84 -26.67
CA PRO A 212 -14.18 -1.19 -26.50
C PRO A 212 -15.31 -2.15 -26.14
N GLU A 213 -15.12 -3.47 -26.32
CA GLU A 213 -16.09 -4.46 -25.89
C GLU A 213 -16.03 -4.70 -24.37
N LEU A 214 -14.96 -4.33 -23.66
CA LEU A 214 -14.89 -4.52 -22.21
C LEU A 214 -15.45 -3.31 -21.47
N ASP A 215 -16.22 -3.57 -20.40
CA ASP A 215 -16.90 -2.51 -19.66
C ASP A 215 -15.92 -1.71 -18.78
N PHE A 216 -16.11 -0.40 -18.72
CA PHE A 216 -15.42 0.43 -17.74
C PHE A 216 -16.08 0.23 -16.37
N CYS A 217 -15.37 -0.43 -15.43
CA CYS A 217 -15.93 -0.77 -14.11
C CYS A 217 -16.29 0.45 -13.23
N GLY A 218 -15.81 1.66 -13.57
CA GLY A 218 -16.09 2.89 -12.82
C GLY A 218 -15.45 2.96 -11.42
N GLN A 219 -14.73 1.92 -11.00
CA GLN A 219 -14.07 1.84 -9.70
C GLN A 219 -12.71 2.53 -9.72
N ARG A 220 -12.26 2.98 -8.54
CA ARG A 220 -11.05 3.78 -8.34
C ARG A 220 -9.93 2.94 -7.75
N ILE A 221 -8.70 3.39 -8.00
CA ILE A 221 -7.49 2.83 -7.39
C ILE A 221 -6.91 3.87 -6.45
N HIS A 222 -6.77 3.54 -5.19
CA HIS A 222 -6.16 4.38 -4.15
C HIS A 222 -4.80 3.81 -3.75
N LEU A 223 -3.91 4.66 -3.25
CA LEU A 223 -2.61 4.27 -2.74
C LEU A 223 -2.36 4.89 -1.36
N MET A 224 -1.96 4.06 -0.40
CA MET A 224 -1.47 4.49 0.90
C MET A 224 -0.05 3.99 1.10
N ALA A 225 0.86 4.88 1.48
CA ALA A 225 2.24 4.52 1.81
C ALA A 225 2.59 5.05 3.21
N HIS A 226 2.98 4.14 4.10
CA HIS A 226 3.34 4.49 5.47
C HIS A 226 4.85 4.62 5.65
N SER A 227 5.29 5.71 6.29
CA SER A 227 6.66 5.86 6.80
C SER A 227 7.72 5.54 5.75
N MET A 228 8.59 4.56 6.01
CA MET A 228 9.65 4.09 5.14
C MET A 228 9.14 3.49 3.81
N GLY A 229 7.89 3.04 3.75
CA GLY A 229 7.22 2.66 2.50
C GLY A 229 7.15 3.80 1.48
N ASN A 230 7.21 5.07 1.93
CA ASN A 230 7.33 6.20 1.02
C ASN A 230 8.70 6.28 0.32
N ARG A 231 9.76 5.66 0.88
CA ARG A 231 11.04 5.51 0.18
C ARG A 231 10.93 4.55 -0.99
N LEU A 232 10.19 3.45 -0.81
CA LEU A 232 9.86 2.51 -1.88
C LEU A 232 9.08 3.21 -2.99
N LEU A 233 8.00 3.91 -2.63
CA LEU A 233 7.21 4.69 -3.59
C LEU A 233 8.07 5.70 -4.34
N ARG A 234 8.89 6.48 -3.63
CA ARG A 234 9.82 7.45 -4.21
C ARG A 234 10.79 6.79 -5.19
N SER A 235 11.37 5.65 -4.82
CA SER A 235 12.30 4.90 -5.65
C SER A 235 11.64 4.40 -6.94
N ALA A 236 10.42 3.86 -6.85
CA ALA A 236 9.64 3.45 -8.02
C ALA A 236 9.34 4.63 -8.97
N LEU A 237 8.98 5.80 -8.43
CA LEU A 237 8.68 7.00 -9.22
C LEU A 237 9.93 7.58 -9.90
N ILE A 238 11.12 7.47 -9.29
CA ILE A 238 12.37 7.88 -9.93
C ILE A 238 12.63 7.06 -11.19
N CYS A 239 12.33 5.75 -11.17
CA CYS A 239 12.46 4.88 -12.36
C CYS A 239 11.48 5.23 -13.49
N MET A 240 10.37 5.89 -13.20
CA MET A 240 9.36 6.25 -14.19
C MET A 240 9.78 7.45 -15.03
N LYS A 241 9.55 7.39 -16.35
CA LYS A 241 9.71 8.54 -17.24
C LYS A 241 8.47 9.45 -17.14
N SER A 242 8.70 10.75 -16.96
CA SER A 242 7.62 11.75 -16.83
C SER A 242 6.68 11.80 -18.05
N SER A 243 7.15 11.39 -19.24
CA SER A 243 6.34 11.32 -20.48
C SER A 243 5.42 10.10 -20.56
N SER A 244 5.59 9.10 -19.69
CA SER A 244 4.83 7.85 -19.70
C SER A 244 3.79 7.77 -18.57
N ILE A 245 3.55 8.88 -17.86
CA ILE A 245 2.62 8.92 -16.74
C ILE A 245 1.21 9.16 -17.25
N MET A 246 0.33 8.21 -16.97
CA MET A 246 -1.12 8.36 -17.12
C MET A 246 -1.74 8.52 -15.74
N LYS A 247 -2.80 9.32 -15.63
CA LYS A 247 -3.50 9.48 -14.36
C LYS A 247 -4.36 8.23 -14.09
N VAL A 248 -3.97 7.42 -13.12
CA VAL A 248 -4.60 6.12 -12.81
C VAL A 248 -4.95 5.95 -11.34
N LEU A 249 -4.38 6.77 -10.47
CA LEU A 249 -4.69 6.77 -9.04
C LEU A 249 -5.72 7.87 -8.76
N ASP A 250 -6.66 7.58 -7.88
CA ASP A 250 -7.61 8.58 -7.42
C ASP A 250 -7.06 9.31 -6.18
N GLN A 251 -6.90 8.59 -5.08
CA GLN A 251 -6.37 9.13 -3.82
C GLN A 251 -5.01 8.54 -3.51
N VAL A 252 -4.01 9.39 -3.29
CA VAL A 252 -2.70 8.99 -2.76
C VAL A 252 -2.54 9.59 -1.37
N MET A 253 -2.25 8.75 -0.37
CA MET A 253 -2.04 9.20 1.01
C MET A 253 -0.65 8.83 1.48
N LEU A 254 0.12 9.84 1.83
CA LEU A 254 1.48 9.72 2.31
C LEU A 254 1.42 9.85 3.85
N LEU A 255 1.46 8.71 4.53
CA LEU A 255 1.23 8.61 5.98
C LEU A 255 2.57 8.67 6.72
N ASN A 256 2.80 9.72 7.52
CA ASN A 256 4.01 9.89 8.35
C ASN A 256 5.32 9.61 7.58
N SER A 257 5.43 10.13 6.36
CA SER A 257 6.47 9.74 5.40
C SER A 257 7.92 9.98 5.84
N ASP A 258 8.74 8.92 5.76
CA ASP A 258 10.18 8.97 6.01
C ASP A 258 10.98 9.27 4.72
N ILE A 259 10.73 10.44 4.15
CA ILE A 259 11.47 11.00 3.01
C ILE A 259 11.73 12.49 3.23
N SER A 260 12.52 13.11 2.36
CA SER A 260 12.84 14.53 2.45
C SER A 260 11.61 15.41 2.28
N VAL A 261 11.55 16.53 3.00
CA VAL A 261 10.55 17.60 2.79
C VAL A 261 10.59 18.21 1.38
N ASN A 262 11.70 18.04 0.67
CA ASN A 262 11.92 18.52 -0.69
C ASN A 262 11.46 17.53 -1.77
N SER A 263 10.84 16.40 -1.40
CA SER A 263 10.48 15.36 -2.38
C SER A 263 9.38 15.77 -3.38
N PHE A 264 8.69 16.89 -3.15
CA PHE A 264 7.77 17.52 -4.09
C PHE A 264 8.41 18.60 -4.95
N ASP A 265 9.70 18.91 -4.76
CA ASP A 265 10.37 19.92 -5.56
C ASP A 265 10.48 19.44 -7.01
N LYS A 266 10.28 20.37 -7.95
CA LYS A 266 10.36 20.06 -9.40
C LYS A 266 11.75 19.51 -9.78
N GLU A 267 12.80 19.91 -9.07
CA GLU A 267 14.17 19.46 -9.31
C GLU A 267 14.42 18.02 -8.85
N ASP A 268 13.77 17.58 -7.75
CA ASP A 268 13.87 16.19 -7.28
C ASP A 268 13.05 15.24 -8.16
N GLU A 269 12.03 15.76 -8.87
CA GLU A 269 11.04 15.09 -9.73
C GLU A 269 10.34 13.86 -9.11
N SER A 270 10.64 13.48 -7.86
CA SER A 270 10.28 12.16 -7.34
C SER A 270 8.78 12.06 -7.01
N LEU A 271 8.31 12.72 -5.95
CA LEU A 271 6.88 12.79 -5.65
C LEU A 271 6.14 13.81 -6.51
N TYR A 272 6.85 14.74 -7.15
CA TYR A 272 6.22 15.64 -8.12
C TYR A 272 5.51 14.85 -9.24
N LYS A 273 6.02 13.67 -9.62
CA LYS A 273 5.36 12.76 -10.58
C LYS A 273 3.99 12.25 -10.11
N LEU A 274 3.73 12.17 -8.80
CA LEU A 274 2.42 11.79 -8.29
C LEU A 274 1.34 12.78 -8.73
N THR A 275 1.69 14.05 -8.92
CA THR A 275 0.71 15.10 -9.31
C THR A 275 0.11 14.84 -10.69
N LYS A 276 0.83 14.08 -11.53
CA LYS A 276 0.38 13.61 -12.84
C LYS A 276 -0.29 12.23 -12.76
N LEU A 277 0.07 11.41 -11.77
CA LEU A 277 -0.42 10.03 -11.58
C LEU A 277 -1.75 9.97 -10.84
N ALA A 278 -2.02 10.94 -9.96
CA ALA A 278 -3.13 10.94 -9.01
C ALA A 278 -4.12 12.10 -9.20
N ASN A 279 -5.39 11.88 -8.85
CA ASN A 279 -6.37 12.97 -8.74
C ASN A 279 -6.10 13.86 -7.51
N ARG A 280 -5.82 13.27 -6.35
CA ARG A 280 -5.46 14.00 -5.11
C ARG A 280 -4.37 13.29 -4.32
N ILE A 281 -3.48 14.07 -3.73
CA ILE A 281 -2.40 13.62 -2.86
C ILE A 281 -2.58 14.28 -1.49
N SER A 282 -2.75 13.49 -0.44
CA SER A 282 -2.86 13.95 0.94
C SER A 282 -1.62 13.56 1.72
N VAL A 283 -0.90 14.54 2.26
CA VAL A 283 0.29 14.33 3.09
C VAL A 283 -0.14 14.41 4.56
N TYR A 284 -0.29 13.26 5.20
CA TYR A 284 -0.64 13.17 6.62
C TYR A 284 0.61 13.32 7.47
N ILE A 285 0.63 14.35 8.30
CA ILE A 285 1.78 14.70 9.14
C ILE A 285 1.44 14.67 10.63
N HIS A 286 2.46 14.47 11.45
CA HIS A 286 2.36 14.65 12.90
C HIS A 286 3.63 15.33 13.44
N LYS A 287 3.50 16.52 14.04
CA LYS A 287 4.64 17.35 14.46
C LYS A 287 5.41 16.75 15.63
N SER A 288 4.74 16.01 16.50
CA SER A 288 5.35 15.30 17.63
C SER A 288 5.83 13.89 17.27
N ASP A 289 5.93 13.56 15.97
CA ASP A 289 6.42 12.25 15.54
C ASP A 289 7.92 12.09 15.88
N ASP A 290 8.18 11.47 17.02
CA ASP A 290 9.52 11.23 17.52
C ASP A 290 10.20 10.06 16.81
N VAL A 291 9.46 9.13 16.18
CA VAL A 291 10.03 8.04 15.37
C VAL A 291 10.77 8.61 14.16
N LEU A 292 10.18 9.59 13.49
CA LEU A 292 10.85 10.34 12.42
C LEU A 292 12.05 11.16 12.94
N SER A 293 12.05 11.48 14.23
CA SER A 293 13.14 12.20 14.91
C SER A 293 14.26 11.26 15.37
N ILE A 294 13.98 9.99 15.67
CA ILE A 294 14.98 8.95 16.01
C ILE A 294 15.82 8.57 14.79
N SER A 295 15.31 8.81 13.58
CA SER A 295 16.07 8.67 12.33
C SER A 295 17.32 9.55 12.26
N THR A 296 17.53 10.50 13.21
CA THR A 296 18.58 11.55 13.28
C THR A 296 20.00 11.12 13.72
N LEU A 297 20.22 9.85 14.04
CA LEU A 297 21.49 9.36 14.63
C LEU A 297 22.66 9.05 13.67
N SER A 298 22.56 9.36 12.37
CA SER A 298 23.66 9.13 11.40
C SER A 298 24.04 10.39 10.61
N LYS A 299 25.22 10.40 9.97
CA LYS A 299 25.89 11.64 9.51
C LYS A 299 25.23 12.38 8.33
N ASN A 300 24.27 11.79 7.61
CA ASN A 300 23.55 12.42 6.47
C ASN A 300 22.07 12.72 6.77
N ILE A 301 21.73 12.84 8.06
CA ILE A 301 20.40 12.47 8.54
C ILE A 301 19.69 13.63 9.32
N LEU A 302 20.30 14.82 9.39
CA LEU A 302 19.67 16.08 9.86
C LEU A 302 18.61 16.65 8.88
N SER A 303 18.22 15.90 7.86
CA SER A 303 17.24 16.36 6.87
C SER A 303 15.81 16.26 7.43
N PRO A 304 15.05 17.37 7.47
CA PRO A 304 13.65 17.35 7.87
C PRO A 304 12.85 16.28 7.10
N ARG A 305 11.94 15.60 7.80
CA ARG A 305 11.10 14.54 7.24
C ARG A 305 9.72 15.05 6.85
N LEU A 306 9.27 14.64 5.66
CA LEU A 306 7.99 15.00 5.10
C LEU A 306 6.83 14.69 6.06
N GLY A 307 6.84 13.53 6.71
CA GLY A 307 5.81 13.12 7.66
C GLY A 307 5.73 13.90 8.97
N LYS A 308 6.76 14.70 9.30
CA LYS A 308 6.78 15.53 10.51
C LYS A 308 6.54 17.00 10.19
N TYR A 309 7.19 17.50 9.15
CA TYR A 309 7.23 18.93 8.83
C TYR A 309 6.34 19.32 7.65
N GLY A 310 5.89 18.37 6.83
CA GLY A 310 5.25 18.64 5.55
C GLY A 310 6.24 19.11 4.47
N PRO A 311 5.78 19.34 3.23
CA PRO A 311 6.63 19.82 2.14
C PRO A 311 7.25 21.18 2.43
N ALA A 312 8.53 21.39 2.11
CA ALA A 312 9.22 22.65 2.37
C ALA A 312 8.62 23.83 1.57
N GLY A 313 8.22 23.59 0.32
CA GLY A 313 7.64 24.58 -0.59
C GLY A 313 6.12 24.69 -0.54
N ILE A 314 5.51 24.78 0.65
CA ILE A 314 4.04 24.75 0.81
C ILE A 314 3.27 25.73 -0.09
N ASN A 315 3.82 26.94 -0.29
CA ASN A 315 3.20 27.97 -1.13
C ASN A 315 3.25 27.64 -2.64
N ASN A 316 4.15 26.76 -3.05
CA ASN A 316 4.38 26.39 -4.45
C ASN A 316 3.92 24.95 -4.74
N LEU A 317 3.13 24.35 -3.84
CA LEU A 317 2.59 23.02 -4.06
C LEU A 317 1.63 23.00 -5.26
N PRO A 318 1.62 21.91 -6.04
CA PRO A 318 0.59 21.67 -7.04
C PRO A 318 -0.81 21.62 -6.42
N ASP A 319 -1.83 21.99 -7.19
CA ASP A 319 -3.19 22.17 -6.70
C ASP A 319 -3.83 20.91 -6.12
N ASN A 320 -3.40 19.74 -6.58
CA ASN A 320 -3.87 18.46 -6.09
C ASN A 320 -3.08 17.89 -4.90
N VAL A 321 -2.25 18.70 -4.23
CA VAL A 321 -1.51 18.30 -3.03
C VAL A 321 -2.03 19.07 -1.83
N VAL A 322 -2.52 18.33 -0.83
CA VAL A 322 -3.00 18.87 0.44
C VAL A 322 -2.21 18.30 1.61
N ILE A 323 -2.06 19.09 2.67
CA ILE A 323 -1.41 18.67 3.92
C ILE A 323 -2.49 18.47 4.97
N VAL A 324 -2.44 17.34 5.67
CA VAL A 324 -3.36 16.99 6.74
C VAL A 324 -2.54 16.82 8.03
N ASP A 325 -2.64 17.80 8.91
CA ASP A 325 -1.94 17.82 10.20
C ASP A 325 -2.78 17.15 11.28
N CYS A 326 -2.29 15.98 11.72
CA CYS A 326 -2.93 15.14 12.72
C CYS A 326 -2.44 15.44 14.15
N SER A 327 -1.61 16.47 14.37
CA SER A 327 -0.91 16.72 15.64
C SER A 327 -1.80 16.96 16.85
N HIS A 328 -3.11 17.17 16.65
CA HIS A 328 -4.10 17.40 17.70
C HIS A 328 -5.06 16.24 17.91
N THR A 329 -4.88 15.14 17.16
CA THR A 329 -5.70 13.95 17.28
C THR A 329 -5.20 13.06 18.42
N LYS A 330 -6.09 12.21 18.95
CA LYS A 330 -5.75 11.26 20.01
C LYS A 330 -5.65 9.84 19.46
N ASN A 331 -4.77 9.04 20.03
CA ASN A 331 -4.68 7.59 19.81
C ASN A 331 -5.65 6.87 20.75
N ASP A 332 -6.92 6.73 20.35
CA ASP A 332 -8.03 6.24 21.15
C ASP A 332 -8.44 4.79 20.84
N LEU A 333 -7.89 4.17 19.79
CA LEU A 333 -8.30 2.83 19.34
C LEU A 333 -7.48 1.67 19.90
N GLY A 334 -6.36 1.96 20.60
CA GLY A 334 -5.49 0.99 21.27
C GLY A 334 -4.87 -0.07 20.34
N SER A 335 -3.54 -0.18 20.29
CA SER A 335 -2.89 -1.15 19.39
C SER A 335 -1.71 -1.86 20.03
N LYS A 336 -1.81 -3.20 20.13
CA LYS A 336 -0.73 -4.06 20.62
C LYS A 336 0.60 -3.92 19.84
N LEU A 337 0.57 -3.46 18.59
CA LEU A 337 1.74 -3.35 17.71
C LEU A 337 2.18 -1.89 17.45
N HIS A 338 1.31 -0.91 17.74
CA HIS A 338 1.40 0.45 17.16
C HIS A 338 1.34 1.59 18.18
N ASP A 339 1.44 1.30 19.49
CA ASP A 339 1.44 2.30 20.56
C ASP A 339 2.79 3.03 20.74
N ILE A 340 3.75 2.86 19.83
CA ILE A 340 5.06 3.54 19.92
C ILE A 340 4.95 4.91 19.22
N ALA A 341 4.61 5.94 20.01
CA ALA A 341 4.50 7.35 19.57
C ALA A 341 3.42 7.61 18.49
N ASP A 342 3.28 8.89 18.10
CA ASP A 342 2.22 9.35 17.19
C ASP A 342 2.46 9.04 15.69
N HIS A 343 3.15 7.92 15.42
CA HIS A 343 3.60 7.53 14.08
C HIS A 343 2.62 6.63 13.32
N TRP A 344 1.64 6.05 14.04
CA TRP A 344 0.63 5.13 13.51
C TRP A 344 -0.80 5.68 13.64
N GLY A 345 -0.97 7.00 13.70
CA GLY A 345 -2.28 7.65 13.87
C GLY A 345 -3.37 7.15 12.92
N TYR A 346 -3.02 6.75 11.69
CA TYR A 346 -3.95 6.14 10.73
C TYR A 346 -4.57 4.80 11.19
N LEU A 347 -3.95 4.10 12.14
CA LEU A 347 -4.46 2.88 12.78
C LEU A 347 -5.01 3.12 14.17
N THR A 348 -4.47 4.10 14.90
CA THR A 348 -4.72 4.28 16.33
C THR A 348 -5.67 5.43 16.66
N SER A 349 -5.97 6.32 15.71
CA SER A 349 -6.86 7.46 15.92
C SER A 349 -8.16 7.34 15.12
N THR A 350 -9.30 7.39 15.81
CA THR A 350 -10.62 7.42 15.19
C THR A 350 -10.80 8.64 14.29
N GLU A 351 -10.28 9.80 14.70
CA GLU A 351 -10.40 11.04 13.93
C GLU A 351 -9.65 10.96 12.60
N VAL A 352 -8.42 10.43 12.62
CA VAL A 352 -7.62 10.23 11.41
C VAL A 352 -8.27 9.18 10.50
N GLN A 353 -8.80 8.09 11.05
CA GLN A 353 -9.51 7.09 10.25
C GLN A 353 -10.77 7.65 9.56
N ARG A 354 -11.56 8.47 10.25
CA ARG A 354 -12.73 9.13 9.63
C ARG A 354 -12.33 10.03 8.48
N ASP A 355 -11.26 10.81 8.65
CA ASP A 355 -10.72 11.70 7.62
C ASP A 355 -10.21 10.92 6.39
N ILE A 356 -9.50 9.81 6.62
CA ILE A 356 -9.06 8.90 5.56
C ILE A 356 -10.25 8.31 4.80
N LEU A 357 -11.30 7.86 5.51
CA LEU A 357 -12.52 7.32 4.89
C LEU A 357 -13.23 8.36 4.02
N ALA A 358 -13.36 9.60 4.52
CA ALA A 358 -13.91 10.71 3.74
C ALA A 358 -13.06 11.01 2.49
N THR A 359 -11.73 10.96 2.65
CA THR A 359 -10.78 11.11 1.55
C THR A 359 -10.97 10.02 0.49
N LEU A 360 -11.10 8.75 0.90
CA LEU A 360 -11.36 7.61 0.02
C LEU A 360 -12.71 7.72 -0.70
N ARG A 361 -13.75 8.24 -0.05
CA ARG A 361 -15.04 8.52 -0.70
C ARG A 361 -14.94 9.61 -1.77
N GLY A 362 -13.86 10.40 -1.79
CA GLY A 362 -13.67 11.49 -2.73
C GLY A 362 -14.37 12.78 -2.29
N GLU A 363 -14.68 12.92 -1.00
CA GLU A 363 -15.15 14.18 -0.45
C GLU A 363 -14.10 15.28 -0.69
N HIS A 364 -14.54 16.47 -1.11
CA HIS A 364 -13.65 17.60 -1.35
C HIS A 364 -12.93 18.01 -0.06
N GLU A 365 -11.65 18.32 -0.12
CA GLU A 365 -10.77 18.53 1.05
C GLU A 365 -11.27 19.60 2.04
N GLU A 366 -11.96 20.63 1.55
CA GLU A 366 -12.55 21.69 2.38
C GLU A 366 -13.88 21.28 3.03
N LEU A 367 -14.53 20.23 2.51
CA LEU A 367 -15.84 19.76 2.98
C LEU A 367 -15.73 18.56 3.92
N ILE A 368 -14.54 17.99 4.08
CA ILE A 368 -14.31 16.89 5.03
C ILE A 368 -14.48 17.43 6.45
N ALA A 369 -15.42 16.84 7.18
CA ALA A 369 -15.75 17.25 8.54
C ALA A 369 -14.53 17.22 9.47
N HIS A 370 -14.47 18.17 10.41
CA HIS A 370 -13.40 18.33 11.41
C HIS A 370 -12.02 18.71 10.85
N ARG A 371 -11.91 19.04 9.55
CA ARG A 371 -10.76 19.76 9.01
C ARG A 371 -10.88 21.26 9.25
N ASN A 372 -9.86 21.86 9.83
CA ASN A 372 -9.73 23.31 9.96
C ASN A 372 -8.60 23.80 9.05
N ILE A 373 -8.92 24.74 8.16
CA ILE A 373 -7.94 25.36 7.28
C ILE A 373 -6.93 26.17 8.10
N HIS A 374 -5.65 26.05 7.76
CA HIS A 374 -4.58 26.81 8.38
C HIS A 374 -4.69 28.29 8.03
N LYS A 375 -4.57 29.18 9.02
CA LYS A 375 -4.70 30.65 8.86
C LYS A 375 -3.82 31.28 7.76
N LYS A 376 -2.76 30.60 7.32
CA LYS A 376 -1.78 31.09 6.32
C LYS A 376 -1.70 30.26 5.03
N HIS A 377 -2.27 29.06 5.01
CA HIS A 377 -2.07 28.10 3.92
C HIS A 377 -3.40 27.39 3.66
N ASP A 378 -4.04 27.72 2.55
CA ASP A 378 -5.35 27.20 2.11
C ASP A 378 -5.38 25.68 1.92
N ARG A 379 -4.24 25.08 1.55
CA ARG A 379 -4.10 23.62 1.36
C ARG A 379 -3.54 22.88 2.57
N TYR A 380 -3.52 23.51 3.73
CA TYR A 380 -3.10 22.90 4.99
C TYR A 380 -4.29 22.80 5.92
N PHE A 381 -4.67 21.57 6.25
CA PHE A 381 -5.81 21.27 7.10
C PHE A 381 -5.31 20.66 8.41
N ARG A 382 -5.87 21.07 9.54
CA ARG A 382 -5.65 20.44 10.85
C ARG A 382 -6.88 19.64 11.23
N ILE A 383 -6.70 18.38 11.63
CA ILE A 383 -7.79 17.57 12.21
C ILE A 383 -7.92 17.89 13.70
N GLY A 384 -9.15 18.04 14.19
CA GLY A 384 -9.46 18.23 15.61
C GLY A 384 -10.08 19.61 15.89
N GLU A 385 -10.12 20.03 17.16
CA GLU A 385 -10.77 21.30 17.53
C GLU A 385 -9.99 22.52 17.00
N SER A 386 -10.71 23.49 16.43
CA SER A 386 -10.15 24.77 16.04
C SER A 386 -9.63 25.50 17.27
N GLN A 387 -8.32 25.79 17.34
CA GLN A 387 -7.83 26.78 18.29
C GLN A 387 -8.45 28.13 17.92
N ALA A 388 -9.35 28.62 18.78
CA ALA A 388 -9.90 29.98 18.73
C ALA A 388 -8.78 31.02 18.63
#